data_AF-A0A2W1BTS0-F1
#
_entry.id   AF-A0A2W1BTS0-F1
#
_cell.length_a   1.000
_cell.length_b   1.000
_cell.length_c   1.000
_cell.angle_alpha   90.00
_cell.angle_beta   90.00
_cell.angle_gamma   90.00
#
_symmetry.space_group_name_H-M   'P 1'
#
loop_
_entity.id
_entity.type
_entity.pdbx_description
1 polymer ?
#
loop_
_entity_poly.entity_id
_entity_poly.type
_entity_poly.pdbx_seq_one_letter_code
_entity_poly.pdbx_strand_id
1 'polypeptide(L)' 'MKMLSNTIEEDCSIKNVWNHNLHEEFHVIRGVVQKFHWVAMDTEFPGVVAKPLGEFRSTADYHYQLLR' A
#
# COMPACT_ATOMS: atom_id res chain seq x y z
N MET A 1 16.45 7.10 -42.69
CA MET A 1 17.04 6.03 -41.86
C MET A 1 16.26 6.01 -40.55
N LYS A 2 15.29 5.10 -40.43
CA LYS A 2 14.36 4.99 -39.30
C LYS A 2 15.03 4.06 -38.28
N MET A 3 15.44 4.57 -37.13
CA MET A 3 15.71 3.73 -35.96
C MET A 3 14.43 3.75 -35.13
N LEU A 4 13.66 2.67 -35.26
CA LEU A 4 12.46 2.42 -34.49
C LEU A 4 12.85 1.94 -33.09
N SER A 5 12.02 2.38 -32.15
CA SER A 5 11.67 1.71 -30.89
C SER A 5 12.81 1.37 -29.94
N ASN A 6 13.15 2.32 -29.07
CA ASN A 6 13.12 1.98 -27.65
C ASN A 6 11.80 2.52 -27.14
N THR A 7 10.72 1.77 -27.41
CA THR A 7 9.54 1.81 -26.56
C THR A 7 10.11 1.59 -25.15
N ILE A 8 10.06 2.63 -24.32
CA ILE A 8 10.10 2.41 -22.89
C ILE A 8 8.84 1.57 -22.70
N GLU A 9 8.98 0.24 -22.64
CA GLU A 9 8.02 -0.55 -21.89
C GLU A 9 8.09 0.11 -20.52
N GLU A 10 7.16 1.03 -20.28
CA GLU A 10 6.85 1.53 -18.96
C GLU A 10 6.33 0.30 -18.24
N ASP A 11 7.28 -0.49 -17.79
CA ASP A 11 7.08 -1.66 -17.00
C ASP A 11 6.62 -1.10 -15.66
N CYS A 12 5.31 -0.82 -15.59
CA CYS A 12 4.56 -0.51 -14.39
C CYS A 12 4.58 -1.78 -13.53
N SER A 13 5.79 -2.11 -13.10
CA SER A 13 6.16 -3.36 -12.48
C SER A 13 6.05 -3.14 -10.99
N ILE A 14 5.17 -3.91 -10.38
CA ILE A 14 5.00 -3.92 -8.93
C ILE A 14 6.33 -4.37 -8.31
N LYS A 15 6.92 -3.51 -7.48
CA LYS A 15 8.17 -3.80 -6.76
C LYS A 15 7.86 -4.54 -5.46
N ASN A 16 8.30 -5.79 -5.37
CA ASN A 16 8.20 -6.57 -4.14
C ASN A 16 9.27 -6.10 -3.13
N VAL A 17 8.82 -5.69 -1.95
CA VAL A 17 9.69 -5.17 -0.88
C VAL A 17 9.71 -6.15 0.28
N TRP A 18 10.92 -6.55 0.67
CA TRP A 18 11.22 -7.49 1.75
C TRP A 18 12.31 -6.91 2.65
N ASN A 19 12.69 -7.64 3.72
CA ASN A 19 13.68 -7.16 4.70
C ASN A 19 15.02 -6.72 4.08
N HIS A 20 15.49 -7.38 3.03
CA HIS A 20 16.80 -7.12 2.44
C HIS A 20 16.85 -5.86 1.55
N ASN A 21 15.73 -5.45 0.94
CA ASN A 21 15.66 -4.29 0.04
C ASN A 21 14.79 -3.13 0.59
N LEU A 22 14.27 -3.26 1.81
CA LEU A 22 13.40 -2.24 2.43
C LEU A 22 14.02 -0.84 2.37
N HIS A 23 15.28 -0.69 2.77
CA HIS A 23 15.93 0.62 2.82
C HIS A 23 16.20 1.22 1.44
N GLU A 24 16.48 0.37 0.45
CA GLU A 24 16.76 0.78 -0.94
C GLU A 24 15.48 1.34 -1.58
N GLU A 25 14.37 0.63 -1.45
CA GLU A 25 13.09 1.05 -2.05
C GLU A 25 12.52 2.30 -1.34
N PHE A 26 12.67 2.40 -0.01
CA PHE A 26 12.31 3.63 0.71
C PHE A 26 13.20 4.84 0.32
N HIS A 27 14.44 4.62 -0.12
CA HIS A 27 15.25 5.70 -0.68
C HIS A 27 14.66 6.22 -2.00
N VAL A 28 14.18 5.32 -2.87
CA VAL A 28 13.53 5.69 -4.13
C VAL A 28 12.20 6.43 -3.85
N ILE A 29 11.34 5.90 -2.97
CA ILE A 29 10.06 6.52 -2.62
C ILE A 29 10.24 7.95 -2.11
N ARG A 30 11.27 8.21 -1.29
CA ARG A 30 11.60 9.57 -0.80
C ARG A 30 11.91 10.57 -1.92
N GLY A 31 12.46 10.11 -3.04
CA GLY A 31 12.69 10.97 -4.22
C GLY A 31 11.42 11.17 -5.04
N VAL A 32 10.62 10.11 -5.21
CA VAL A 32 9.38 10.12 -6.02
C VAL A 32 8.31 11.02 -5.40
N VAL A 33 8.12 10.95 -4.08
CA VAL A 33 7.04 11.67 -3.37
C VAL A 33 7.16 13.19 -3.48
N GLN A 34 8.37 13.72 -3.74
CA GLN A 34 8.59 15.15 -3.97
C GLN A 34 7.97 15.66 -5.28
N LYS A 35 7.71 14.77 -6.24
CA LYS A 35 7.09 15.08 -7.53
C LYS A 35 5.64 14.58 -7.61
N PHE A 36 5.37 13.43 -7.01
CA PHE A 36 4.07 12.76 -7.02
C PHE A 36 3.55 12.63 -5.59
N HIS A 37 2.69 13.56 -5.17
CA HIS A 37 2.25 13.71 -3.79
C HIS A 37 1.03 12.87 -3.39
N TRP A 38 0.48 12.07 -4.31
CA TRP A 38 -0.73 11.28 -4.09
C TRP A 38 -0.33 9.83 -3.87
N VAL A 39 -0.72 9.27 -2.71
CA VAL A 39 -0.39 7.89 -2.31
C VAL A 39 -1.69 7.11 -2.16
N ALA A 40 -1.84 6.06 -2.96
CA ALA A 40 -2.87 5.04 -2.75
C ALA A 40 -2.29 3.92 -1.88
N MET A 41 -3.08 3.39 -0.96
CA MET A 41 -2.65 2.35 -0.02
C MET A 41 -3.74 1.29 0.12
N ASP A 42 -3.29 0.05 0.15
CA ASP A 42 -4.12 -1.13 0.39
C ASP A 42 -3.32 -2.12 1.26
N THR A 43 -4.01 -2.94 2.04
CA THR A 43 -3.38 -3.88 2.97
C THR A 43 -4.13 -5.21 2.98
N GLU A 44 -3.38 -6.29 2.90
CA GLU A 44 -3.90 -7.65 3.04
C GLU A 44 -3.66 -8.17 4.45
N PHE A 45 -4.70 -8.75 5.06
CA PHE A 45 -4.64 -9.36 6.39
C PHE A 45 -5.55 -10.60 6.41
N PRO A 46 -5.37 -11.54 7.34
CA PRO A 46 -6.12 -12.81 7.37
C PRO A 46 -7.59 -12.65 7.85
N GLY A 47 -8.19 -11.48 7.65
CA GLY A 47 -9.56 -11.17 8.06
C GLY A 47 -9.73 -10.99 9.57
N VAL A 48 -10.99 -11.09 10.02
CA VAL A 48 -11.40 -10.88 11.41
C VAL A 48 -11.54 -12.24 12.11
N VAL A 49 -10.79 -12.43 13.20
CA VAL A 49 -10.76 -13.70 13.95
C VAL A 49 -11.69 -13.71 15.18
N ALA A 50 -12.11 -12.54 15.67
CA ALA A 50 -12.94 -12.42 16.86
C ALA A 50 -13.92 -11.24 16.73
N LYS A 51 -15.04 -11.32 17.46
CA LYS A 51 -16.01 -10.23 17.59
C LYS A 51 -16.06 -9.75 19.04
N PRO A 52 -16.06 -8.43 19.29
CA PRO A 52 -16.16 -7.92 20.65
C PRO A 52 -17.54 -8.27 21.23
N LEU A 53 -17.56 -8.67 22.50
CA LEU A 53 -18.79 -8.95 23.25
C LEU A 53 -19.10 -7.78 24.18
N GLY A 54 -20.39 -7.46 24.35
CA GLY A 54 -20.84 -6.42 25.26
C GLY A 54 -21.88 -5.49 24.63
N GLU A 55 -22.21 -4.43 25.36
CA GLU A 55 -23.09 -3.37 24.88
C GLU A 55 -22.27 -2.26 24.20
N PHE A 56 -22.74 -1.81 23.03
CA PHE A 56 -22.11 -0.75 22.25
C PHE A 56 -23.03 0.45 22.16
N ARG A 57 -22.47 1.65 22.24
CA ARG A 57 -23.26 2.90 22.26
C ARG A 57 -23.84 3.25 20.89
N SER A 58 -23.25 2.70 19.83
CA SER A 58 -23.71 2.86 18.45
C SER A 58 -23.08 1.80 17.53
N THR A 59 -23.59 1.69 16.30
CA THR A 59 -22.99 0.86 15.25
C THR A 59 -21.55 1.29 14.94
N ALA A 60 -21.26 2.61 14.95
CA ALA A 60 -19.92 3.12 14.72
C ALA A 60 -18.94 2.71 15.83
N ASP A 61 -19.41 2.72 17.08
CA ASP A 61 -18.65 2.27 18.24
C ASP A 61 -18.35 0.76 18.13
N TYR A 62 -19.34 -0.06 17.77
CA TYR A 62 -19.13 -1.49 17.51
C TYR A 62 -18.09 -1.75 16.40
N HIS A 63 -18.19 -1.04 15.26
CA HIS A 63 -17.22 -1.20 14.16
C HIS A 63 -15.81 -0.78 14.57
N TYR A 64 -15.68 0.28 15.37
CA TYR A 64 -14.38 0.67 15.91
C TYR A 64 -13.82 -0.40 16.85
N GLN A 65 -14.64 -0.95 17.77
CA GLN A 65 -14.21 -2.04 18.65
C GLN A 65 -13.89 -3.33 17.89
N LEU A 66 -14.47 -3.52 16.70
CA LEU A 66 -14.14 -4.65 15.82
C LEU A 66 -12.78 -4.50 15.11
N LEU A 67 -12.35 -3.26 14.84
CA LEU A 67 -11.14 -2.95 14.07
C LEU A 67 -9.87 -2.70 14.90
N ARG A 68 -10.00 -2.50 16.22
CA ARG A 68 -8.91 -2.07 17.11
C ARG A 68 -7.96 -3.17 17.59
#